data_AF-A0AA39ZHH8-F1
#
_entry.id   AF-A0AA39ZHH8-F1
#
_cell.length_a   1.000
_cell.length_b   1.000
_cell.length_c   1.000
_cell.angle_alpha   90.00
_cell.angle_beta   90.00
_cell.angle_gamma   90.00
#
_symmetry.space_group_name_H-M   'P 1'
#
loop_
_entity.id
_entity.type
_entity.pdbx_description
1 polymer ?
#
loop_
_entity_poly.entity_id
_entity_poly.type
_entity_poly.pdbx_seq_one_letter_code
_entity_poly.pdbx_strand_id
1 'polypeptide(L)'
;MCGPSESQPHNHERRSETDDSDFPWDLGICDAHCHPTDTMASIASINSMRARVLTAMSTRSQDQDLVASVAAEHGIRDRSALAVSDSGEAPRKIVPAFGWHPWFSHQLFDDTAGNGGNSTYDPSSSSLAEQKAKHYEAVLSSSPDAEFIASLPDPKPLSSFLAETRQRLEEHPLALIGEVGLDKAFRLPSAWKGDEQHERDEGLTPGGREGRLLSPYHVKMPHQTQILTAQLRLAGELGRAASVHGVQAHGVLFDAISALWKGHEKEVVSRRKQKMVARGAEDFSSSSEEEEDEDDIWAEINGQAPAAKPKQKKYKPKPFPPRICLHSFSGSAQVMKQYLHPAVPATMYFSFSTVINLATPGGENKFPELVKTCPDDRILIESDLHTAGEDMDYYLKDICKKICEIKKWSLSEGVERLRKNYEEFIFGPA
;
A
#
# COMPACT_ATOMS: atom_id res chain seq x y z
N MET A 1 18.57 2.79 6.22
CA MET A 1 18.51 1.82 5.11
C MET A 1 17.29 0.97 5.39
N CYS A 2 16.22 1.09 4.59
CA CYS A 2 15.08 0.19 4.69
C CYS A 2 15.47 -1.06 3.89
N GLY A 3 15.98 -2.08 4.57
CA GLY A 3 15.81 -3.44 4.08
C GLY A 3 14.45 -3.94 4.57
N PRO A 4 13.96 -5.11 4.10
CA PRO A 4 13.01 -5.85 4.91
C PRO A 4 13.68 -6.03 6.28
N SER A 5 12.89 -6.00 7.35
CA SER A 5 13.31 -6.10 8.75
C SER A 5 13.97 -7.45 9.12
N GLU A 6 14.67 -8.08 8.18
CA GLU A 6 15.52 -9.21 8.40
C GLU A 6 16.78 -8.76 9.16
N SER A 7 16.88 -9.24 10.40
CA SER A 7 18.06 -9.23 11.27
C SER A 7 18.39 -7.91 11.99
N GLN A 8 17.60 -7.58 13.02
CA GLN A 8 18.22 -7.25 14.30
C GLN A 8 17.56 -8.07 15.42
N PRO A 9 18.33 -8.71 16.33
CA PRO A 9 17.75 -9.27 17.54
C PRO A 9 17.19 -8.09 18.35
N HIS A 10 15.87 -7.91 18.32
CA HIS A 10 15.20 -6.89 19.09
C HIS A 10 15.40 -7.22 20.57
N ASN A 11 16.28 -6.45 21.21
CA ASN A 11 16.58 -6.60 22.62
C ASN A 11 15.29 -6.30 23.39
N HIS A 12 14.67 -7.35 23.95
CA HIS A 12 13.44 -7.26 24.71
C HIS A 12 13.66 -6.39 25.96
N GLU A 13 13.41 -5.09 25.86
CA GLU A 13 13.05 -4.34 27.07
C GLU A 13 11.77 -4.96 27.64
N ARG A 14 11.81 -5.24 28.94
CA ARG A 14 10.79 -6.01 29.67
C ARG A 14 9.38 -5.50 29.33
N ARG A 15 8.61 -6.36 28.65
CA ARG A 15 7.16 -6.22 28.42
C ARG A 15 6.49 -5.97 29.78
N SER A 16 6.02 -4.75 30.05
CA SER A 16 5.27 -4.45 31.26
C SER A 16 3.80 -4.84 31.06
N GLU A 17 3.35 -5.89 31.73
CA GLU A 17 1.95 -6.37 31.67
C GLU A 17 0.92 -5.29 32.05
N THR A 18 1.29 -4.31 32.89
CA THR A 18 0.43 -3.20 33.32
C THR A 18 0.10 -2.20 32.21
N ASP A 19 0.94 -2.08 31.18
CA ASP A 19 0.74 -1.14 30.06
C ASP A 19 -0.24 -1.69 29.00
N ASP A 20 -0.67 -2.93 29.18
CA ASP A 20 -1.45 -3.70 28.22
C ASP A 20 -2.93 -3.85 28.60
N SER A 21 -3.25 -3.68 29.89
CA SER A 21 -4.64 -3.60 30.40
C SER A 21 -5.35 -2.30 30.02
N ASP A 22 -4.58 -1.24 29.76
CA ASP A 22 -5.12 0.12 29.61
C ASP A 22 -5.36 0.51 28.14
N PHE A 23 -4.94 -0.32 27.19
CA PHE A 23 -5.14 -0.04 25.77
C PHE A 23 -6.49 -0.57 25.28
N PRO A 24 -7.32 0.23 24.59
CA PRO A 24 -8.69 -0.12 24.25
C PRO A 24 -8.76 -0.99 22.98
N TRP A 25 -8.29 -2.24 23.09
CA TRP A 25 -8.28 -3.21 21.99
C TRP A 25 -9.68 -3.57 21.47
N ASP A 26 -10.69 -3.49 22.34
CA ASP A 26 -12.10 -3.71 22.04
C ASP A 26 -12.63 -2.73 20.97
N LEU A 27 -12.02 -1.54 20.86
CA LEU A 27 -12.39 -0.54 19.85
C LEU A 27 -11.86 -0.89 18.45
N GLY A 28 -11.05 -1.94 18.30
CA GLY A 28 -10.74 -2.59 17.03
C GLY A 28 -9.67 -1.90 16.17
N ILE A 29 -8.44 -1.80 16.67
CA ILE A 29 -7.31 -1.29 15.91
C ILE A 29 -7.02 -2.16 14.67
N CYS A 30 -6.64 -1.55 13.55
CA CYS A 30 -6.37 -2.24 12.28
C CYS A 30 -4.95 -1.94 11.80
N ASP A 31 -4.29 -2.95 11.24
CA ASP A 31 -2.98 -2.83 10.62
C ASP A 31 -3.13 -2.54 9.12
N ALA A 32 -2.72 -1.35 8.68
CA ALA A 32 -2.77 -0.94 7.29
C ALA A 32 -1.78 -1.68 6.37
N HIS A 33 -0.74 -2.29 6.92
CA HIS A 33 0.35 -2.87 6.14
C HIS A 33 1.20 -3.84 6.96
N CYS A 34 1.18 -5.12 6.58
CA CYS A 34 2.19 -6.08 7.04
C CYS A 34 2.39 -7.22 6.04
N HIS A 35 3.48 -7.97 6.22
CA HIS A 35 3.95 -9.04 5.36
C HIS A 35 3.89 -10.40 6.07
N PRO A 36 2.72 -10.88 6.52
CA PRO A 36 2.65 -12.09 7.34
C PRO A 36 3.06 -13.36 6.59
N THR A 37 3.06 -13.32 5.25
CA THR A 37 3.53 -14.43 4.40
C THR A 37 5.04 -14.50 4.25
N ASP A 38 5.80 -13.51 4.73
CA ASP A 38 7.26 -13.62 4.81
C ASP A 38 7.69 -14.67 5.85
N THR A 39 6.83 -14.92 6.85
CA THR A 39 7.01 -16.01 7.84
C THR A 39 5.71 -16.79 7.98
N MET A 40 5.57 -17.84 7.18
CA MET A 40 4.32 -18.63 7.09
C MET A 40 3.87 -19.25 8.42
N ALA A 41 4.80 -19.50 9.36
CA ALA A 41 4.45 -19.94 10.71
C ALA A 41 3.56 -18.93 11.47
N SER A 42 3.67 -17.63 11.15
CA SER A 42 2.90 -16.58 11.81
C SER A 42 1.42 -16.55 11.41
N ILE A 43 1.05 -17.20 10.31
CA ILE A 43 -0.36 -17.29 9.84
C ILE A 43 -1.24 -17.96 10.89
N ALA A 44 -0.70 -18.91 11.66
CA ALA A 44 -1.41 -19.56 12.77
C ALA A 44 -1.85 -18.56 13.87
N SER A 45 -1.17 -17.42 13.98
CA SER A 45 -1.45 -16.37 14.98
C SER A 45 -2.55 -15.40 14.56
N ILE A 46 -3.04 -15.43 13.31
CA ILE A 46 -4.04 -14.48 12.80
C ILE A 46 -5.31 -14.49 13.67
N ASN A 47 -5.78 -15.68 14.07
CA ASN A 47 -7.00 -15.77 14.87
C ASN A 47 -6.80 -15.24 16.29
N SER A 48 -5.62 -15.41 16.88
CA SER A 48 -5.30 -14.98 18.24
C SER A 48 -4.74 -13.56 18.35
N MET A 49 -4.36 -12.91 17.24
CA MET A 49 -3.89 -11.52 17.25
C MET A 49 -5.00 -10.58 17.73
N ARG A 50 -4.61 -9.50 18.41
CA ARG A 50 -5.51 -8.52 19.01
C ARG A 50 -5.94 -7.44 18.02
N ALA A 51 -5.11 -7.17 17.01
CA ALA A 51 -5.53 -6.38 15.86
C ALA A 51 -6.80 -6.97 15.24
N ARG A 52 -7.74 -6.08 14.91
CA ARG A 52 -9.05 -6.44 14.37
C ARG A 52 -8.96 -6.93 12.93
N VAL A 53 -8.21 -6.21 12.11
CA VAL A 53 -7.95 -6.50 10.71
C VAL A 53 -6.50 -6.17 10.39
N LEU A 54 -5.88 -6.95 9.53
CA LEU A 54 -4.56 -6.76 8.96
C LEU A 54 -4.65 -6.76 7.43
N THR A 55 -4.04 -5.77 6.78
CA THR A 55 -3.81 -5.81 5.34
C THR A 55 -2.51 -6.57 5.02
N ALA A 56 -2.63 -7.72 4.37
CA ALA A 56 -1.49 -8.57 4.01
C ALA A 56 -0.98 -8.20 2.61
N MET A 57 0.25 -7.68 2.53
CA MET A 57 0.88 -7.25 1.29
C MET A 57 1.58 -8.41 0.60
N SER A 58 1.44 -8.46 -0.74
CA SER A 58 2.31 -9.30 -1.57
C SER A 58 3.43 -8.44 -2.15
N THR A 59 4.67 -8.83 -1.86
CA THR A 59 5.86 -8.01 -2.18
C THR A 59 6.58 -8.58 -3.41
N ARG A 60 6.64 -9.92 -3.51
CA ARG A 60 7.33 -10.64 -4.61
C ARG A 60 6.45 -11.72 -5.26
N SER A 61 7.04 -12.44 -6.21
CA SER A 61 6.37 -13.54 -6.95
C SER A 61 5.71 -14.58 -6.05
N GLN A 62 6.42 -15.04 -5.02
CA GLN A 62 5.96 -16.10 -4.12
C GLN A 62 4.74 -15.65 -3.29
N ASP A 63 4.72 -14.38 -2.89
CA ASP A 63 3.67 -13.86 -2.02
C ASP A 63 2.31 -13.79 -2.71
N GLN A 64 2.27 -13.70 -4.05
CA GLN A 64 1.01 -13.56 -4.79
C GLN A 64 0.04 -14.70 -4.47
N ASP A 65 0.54 -15.94 -4.50
CA ASP A 65 -0.28 -17.14 -4.26
C ASP A 65 -0.45 -17.41 -2.76
N LEU A 66 0.56 -17.08 -1.93
CA LEU A 66 0.48 -17.22 -0.48
C LEU A 66 -0.57 -16.28 0.12
N VAL A 67 -0.55 -15.00 -0.26
CA VAL A 67 -1.53 -14.00 0.20
C VAL A 67 -2.94 -14.36 -0.28
N ALA A 68 -3.09 -14.83 -1.52
CA ALA A 68 -4.39 -15.31 -2.02
C ALA A 68 -4.91 -16.51 -1.21
N SER A 69 -4.03 -17.47 -0.89
CA SER A 69 -4.37 -18.64 -0.07
C SER A 69 -4.78 -18.25 1.35
N VAL A 70 -4.01 -17.37 2.01
CA VAL A 70 -4.33 -16.83 3.34
C VAL A 70 -5.64 -16.07 3.33
N ALA A 71 -5.91 -15.28 2.28
CA ALA A 71 -7.16 -14.53 2.14
C ALA A 71 -8.38 -15.42 1.84
N ALA A 72 -8.20 -16.56 1.18
CA ALA A 72 -9.30 -17.53 0.99
C ALA A 72 -9.80 -18.06 2.34
N GLU A 73 -8.89 -18.29 3.28
CA GLU A 73 -9.18 -18.78 4.63
C GLU A 73 -9.65 -17.66 5.58
N HIS A 74 -8.86 -16.59 5.70
CA HIS A 74 -9.01 -15.55 6.74
C HIS A 74 -9.54 -14.21 6.20
N GLY A 75 -9.91 -14.11 4.92
CA GLY A 75 -10.28 -12.85 4.27
C GLY A 75 -11.63 -12.28 4.70
N ILE A 76 -11.65 -11.03 5.13
CA ILE A 76 -12.90 -10.33 5.48
C ILE A 76 -13.83 -10.24 4.27
N ARG A 77 -15.15 -10.19 4.52
CA ARG A 77 -16.17 -10.20 3.46
C ARG A 77 -16.80 -8.85 3.21
N ASP A 78 -16.99 -8.08 4.28
CA ASP A 78 -17.68 -6.81 4.24
C ASP A 78 -17.28 -5.94 5.46
N ARG A 79 -17.85 -4.75 5.49
CA ARG A 79 -17.59 -3.69 6.47
C ARG A 79 -17.90 -4.13 7.92
N SER A 80 -18.79 -5.11 8.13
CA SER A 80 -19.14 -5.58 9.48
C SER A 80 -17.94 -6.23 10.19
N ALA A 81 -16.92 -6.67 9.45
CA ALA A 81 -15.69 -7.19 10.04
C ALA A 81 -14.99 -6.14 10.93
N LEU A 82 -15.17 -4.84 10.66
CA LEU A 82 -14.61 -3.73 11.44
C LEU A 82 -15.57 -3.17 12.48
N ALA A 83 -16.81 -3.67 12.55
CA ALA A 83 -17.77 -3.22 13.55
C ALA A 83 -17.39 -3.76 14.94
N VAL A 84 -17.42 -2.90 15.96
CA VAL A 84 -17.21 -3.33 17.35
C VAL A 84 -18.34 -4.31 17.72
N SER A 85 -17.98 -5.50 18.21
CA SER A 85 -18.93 -6.59 18.49
C SER A 85 -18.62 -7.23 19.84
N ASP A 86 -19.66 -7.49 20.64
CA ASP A 86 -19.55 -8.07 21.99
C ASP A 86 -18.92 -9.48 22.01
N SER A 87 -18.92 -10.21 20.89
CA SER A 87 -18.45 -11.59 20.82
C SER A 87 -16.93 -11.76 20.72
N GLY A 88 -16.15 -10.68 20.63
CA GLY A 88 -14.67 -10.68 20.71
C GLY A 88 -13.90 -11.39 19.58
N GLU A 89 -14.50 -12.38 18.91
CA GLU A 89 -13.87 -13.17 17.86
C GLU A 89 -14.39 -12.75 16.48
N ALA A 90 -13.52 -12.08 15.71
CA ALA A 90 -13.69 -11.96 14.27
C ALA A 90 -13.07 -13.21 13.61
N PRO A 91 -13.84 -14.09 12.95
CA PRO A 91 -13.30 -15.32 12.36
C PRO A 91 -12.40 -15.06 11.14
N ARG A 92 -12.43 -13.83 10.63
CA ARG A 92 -11.71 -13.41 9.43
C ARG A 92 -11.17 -12.01 9.68
N LYS A 93 -9.87 -11.83 9.44
CA LYS A 93 -9.12 -10.62 9.82
C LYS A 93 -8.16 -10.13 8.74
N ILE A 94 -8.22 -10.68 7.51
CA ILE A 94 -7.27 -10.32 6.44
C ILE A 94 -7.95 -9.52 5.33
N VAL A 95 -7.29 -8.45 4.90
CA VAL A 95 -7.49 -7.81 3.60
C VAL A 95 -6.26 -8.11 2.73
N PRO A 96 -6.37 -8.86 1.63
CA PRO A 96 -5.22 -9.08 0.77
C PRO A 96 -4.87 -7.83 -0.05
N ALA A 97 -3.58 -7.63 -0.34
CA ALA A 97 -3.12 -6.70 -1.34
C ALA A 97 -2.22 -7.40 -2.35
N PHE A 98 -2.49 -7.18 -3.64
CA PHE A 98 -1.76 -7.79 -4.75
C PHE A 98 -0.90 -6.75 -5.47
N GLY A 99 0.40 -6.96 -5.52
CA GLY A 99 1.34 -5.98 -6.06
C GLY A 99 2.73 -6.55 -6.29
N TRP A 100 3.51 -5.85 -7.09
CA TRP A 100 4.91 -6.14 -7.35
C TRP A 100 5.77 -4.98 -6.87
N HIS A 101 6.56 -5.25 -5.83
CA HIS A 101 7.36 -4.26 -5.15
C HIS A 101 8.51 -3.75 -6.03
N PRO A 102 8.92 -2.46 -5.94
CA PRO A 102 10.05 -1.90 -6.69
C PRO A 102 11.34 -2.71 -6.59
N TRP A 103 11.60 -3.36 -5.46
CA TRP A 103 12.77 -4.21 -5.26
C TRP A 103 12.86 -5.34 -6.30
N PHE A 104 11.72 -5.90 -6.68
CA PHE A 104 11.61 -7.02 -7.62
C PHE A 104 11.20 -6.59 -9.02
N SER A 105 11.02 -5.28 -9.28
CA SER A 105 10.57 -4.77 -10.58
C SER A 105 11.49 -5.14 -11.76
N HIS A 106 12.77 -5.43 -11.50
CA HIS A 106 13.71 -5.99 -12.48
C HIS A 106 13.32 -7.38 -12.99
N GLN A 107 12.40 -8.08 -12.32
CA GLN A 107 11.91 -9.39 -12.76
C GLN A 107 10.76 -9.26 -13.78
N LEU A 108 10.32 -8.04 -14.09
CA LEU A 108 9.26 -7.77 -15.06
C LEU A 108 9.83 -7.01 -16.26
N PHE A 109 9.41 -7.39 -17.46
CA PHE A 109 9.66 -6.61 -18.68
C PHE A 109 8.34 -6.08 -19.24
N ASP A 110 8.37 -4.86 -19.78
CA ASP A 110 7.18 -4.25 -20.37
C ASP A 110 6.96 -4.76 -21.80
N ASP A 111 5.97 -5.62 -21.96
CA ASP A 111 5.43 -6.10 -23.23
C ASP A 111 4.11 -5.42 -23.64
N THR A 112 3.64 -4.46 -22.84
CA THR A 112 2.37 -3.75 -23.05
C THR A 112 2.48 -2.58 -24.02
N ALA A 113 3.69 -2.02 -24.18
CA ALA A 113 4.01 -1.02 -25.20
C ALA A 113 4.05 -1.68 -26.59
N GLY A 114 2.86 -1.88 -27.20
CA GLY A 114 2.67 -2.69 -28.40
C GLY A 114 3.72 -2.48 -29.50
N ASN A 115 4.34 -3.56 -29.97
CA ASN A 115 5.27 -3.75 -31.12
C ASN A 115 6.20 -2.59 -31.55
N GLY A 116 6.48 -1.63 -30.67
CA GLY A 116 7.14 -0.38 -30.97
C GLY A 116 8.13 0.03 -29.88
N GLY A 117 9.21 -0.74 -29.74
CA GLY A 117 10.51 -0.20 -29.36
C GLY A 117 11.00 -0.35 -27.91
N ASN A 118 10.16 -0.73 -26.94
CA ASN A 118 10.58 -0.76 -25.53
C ASN A 118 10.61 -2.15 -24.86
N SER A 119 10.19 -3.22 -25.54
CA SER A 119 10.37 -4.57 -24.97
C SER A 119 11.85 -4.90 -24.89
N THR A 120 12.28 -5.20 -23.68
CA THR A 120 13.68 -5.49 -23.34
C THR A 120 13.98 -6.99 -23.35
N TYR A 121 12.97 -7.84 -23.49
CA TYR A 121 13.07 -9.29 -23.45
C TYR A 121 12.12 -9.93 -24.49
N ASP A 122 12.61 -10.96 -25.18
CA ASP A 122 11.81 -11.76 -26.11
C ASP A 122 11.94 -13.25 -25.74
N PRO A 123 10.91 -13.87 -25.14
CA PRO A 123 10.94 -15.29 -24.77
C PRO A 123 10.88 -16.23 -25.98
N SER A 124 10.59 -15.74 -27.18
CA SER A 124 10.57 -16.53 -28.42
C SER A 124 11.92 -16.56 -29.16
N SER A 125 12.90 -15.77 -28.68
CA SER A 125 14.25 -15.72 -29.23
C SER A 125 14.96 -17.07 -29.11
N SER A 126 15.72 -17.43 -30.16
CA SER A 126 16.58 -18.62 -30.13
C SER A 126 17.75 -18.52 -29.14
N SER A 127 18.08 -17.31 -28.65
CA SER A 127 19.11 -17.08 -27.64
C SER A 127 18.50 -16.42 -26.40
N LEU A 128 17.92 -17.23 -25.51
CA LEU A 128 17.28 -16.75 -24.27
C LEU A 128 18.26 -16.08 -23.31
N ALA A 129 19.49 -16.60 -23.21
CA ALA A 129 20.53 -16.03 -22.37
C ALA A 129 20.91 -14.61 -22.80
N GLU A 130 21.00 -14.36 -24.12
CA GLU A 130 21.26 -13.02 -24.66
C GLU A 130 20.09 -12.05 -24.40
N GLN A 131 18.84 -12.51 -24.54
CA GLN A 131 17.68 -11.67 -24.23
C GLN A 131 17.60 -11.34 -22.73
N LYS A 132 17.92 -12.31 -21.87
CA LYS A 132 17.99 -12.10 -20.42
C LYS A 132 19.05 -11.06 -20.08
N ALA A 133 20.25 -11.17 -20.66
CA ALA A 133 21.31 -10.18 -20.47
C ALA A 133 20.88 -8.79 -20.95
N LYS A 134 20.31 -8.70 -22.17
CA LYS A 134 19.78 -7.45 -22.73
C LYS A 134 18.77 -6.78 -21.80
N HIS A 135 17.87 -7.57 -21.21
CA HIS A 135 16.90 -7.05 -20.25
C HIS A 135 17.58 -6.47 -19.01
N TYR A 136 18.43 -7.26 -18.34
CA TYR A 136 19.06 -6.83 -17.09
C TYR A 136 20.04 -5.67 -17.27
N GLU A 137 20.77 -5.61 -18.37
CA GLU A 137 21.60 -4.45 -18.74
C GLU A 137 20.76 -3.19 -18.97
N ALA A 138 19.58 -3.35 -19.58
CA ALA A 138 18.66 -2.24 -19.83
C ALA A 138 18.06 -1.69 -18.53
N VAL A 139 17.69 -2.54 -17.57
CA VAL A 139 16.94 -2.12 -16.36
C VAL A 139 17.79 -1.92 -15.12
N LEU A 140 19.00 -2.48 -15.02
CA LEU A 140 19.89 -2.34 -13.86
C LEU A 140 20.96 -1.26 -14.06
N SER A 141 21.32 -0.57 -12.98
CA SER A 141 22.39 0.42 -12.95
C SER A 141 23.78 -0.23 -13.05
N SER A 142 24.77 0.52 -13.51
CA SER A 142 26.20 0.16 -13.43
C SER A 142 26.64 -1.10 -14.19
N SER A 143 25.86 -1.54 -15.19
CA SER A 143 26.16 -2.67 -16.10
C SER A 143 26.61 -3.94 -15.36
N PRO A 144 25.67 -4.78 -14.90
CA PRO A 144 26.01 -5.99 -14.14
C PRO A 144 26.87 -6.97 -14.94
N ASP A 145 27.72 -7.72 -14.23
CA ASP A 145 28.51 -8.76 -14.86
C ASP A 145 27.65 -9.97 -15.26
N ALA A 146 28.20 -10.80 -16.15
CA ALA A 146 27.48 -11.95 -16.72
C ALA A 146 27.13 -13.01 -15.66
N GLU A 147 27.95 -13.16 -14.62
CA GLU A 147 27.71 -14.12 -13.52
C GLU A 147 26.50 -13.67 -12.68
N PHE A 148 26.43 -12.38 -12.35
CA PHE A 148 25.29 -11.80 -11.65
C PHE A 148 24.01 -11.92 -12.48
N ILE A 149 24.04 -11.56 -13.76
CA ILE A 149 22.89 -11.71 -14.67
C ILE A 149 22.41 -13.17 -14.73
N ALA A 150 23.33 -14.13 -14.81
CA ALA A 150 22.99 -15.55 -14.87
C ALA A 150 22.29 -16.03 -13.59
N SER A 151 22.58 -15.42 -12.43
CA SER A 151 21.98 -15.74 -11.14
C SER A 151 20.56 -15.20 -10.94
N LEU A 152 20.15 -14.18 -11.71
CA LEU A 152 18.81 -13.60 -11.63
C LEU A 152 17.77 -14.54 -12.26
N PRO A 153 16.48 -14.45 -11.90
CA PRO A 153 15.42 -15.25 -12.53
C PRO A 153 15.21 -14.86 -14.00
N ASP A 154 14.38 -15.59 -14.74
CA ASP A 154 13.98 -15.16 -16.07
C ASP A 154 12.88 -14.07 -15.97
N PRO A 155 12.95 -12.98 -16.76
CA PRO A 155 11.95 -11.92 -16.71
C PRO A 155 10.55 -12.41 -17.10
N LYS A 156 9.54 -12.00 -16.32
CA LYS A 156 8.12 -12.29 -16.58
C LYS A 156 7.46 -11.12 -17.35
N PRO A 157 6.54 -11.41 -18.29
CA PRO A 157 5.82 -10.34 -19.00
C PRO A 157 4.92 -9.56 -18.05
N LEU A 158 4.98 -8.22 -18.13
CA LEU A 158 4.14 -7.33 -17.34
C LEU A 158 2.65 -7.56 -17.63
N SER A 159 2.27 -7.79 -18.89
CA SER A 159 0.87 -8.06 -19.27
C SER A 159 0.30 -9.31 -18.55
N SER A 160 1.09 -10.38 -18.47
CA SER A 160 0.72 -11.62 -17.76
C SER A 160 0.50 -11.35 -16.28
N PHE A 161 1.43 -10.65 -15.63
CA PHE A 161 1.31 -10.29 -14.23
C PHE A 161 0.06 -9.41 -13.95
N LEU A 162 -0.22 -8.42 -14.81
CA LEU A 162 -1.41 -7.58 -14.65
C LEU A 162 -2.71 -8.35 -14.84
N ALA A 163 -2.74 -9.31 -15.77
CA ALA A 163 -3.90 -10.18 -15.98
C ALA A 163 -4.16 -11.10 -14.77
N GLU A 164 -3.11 -11.71 -14.23
CA GLU A 164 -3.21 -12.53 -13.01
C GLU A 164 -3.64 -11.69 -11.80
N THR A 165 -3.08 -10.48 -11.65
CA THR A 165 -3.47 -9.55 -10.58
C THR A 165 -4.92 -9.12 -10.71
N ARG A 166 -5.40 -8.82 -11.93
CA ARG A 166 -6.82 -8.54 -12.18
C ARG A 166 -7.71 -9.69 -11.71
N GLN A 167 -7.37 -10.92 -12.08
CA GLN A 167 -8.14 -12.09 -11.67
C GLN A 167 -8.22 -12.19 -10.13
N ARG A 168 -7.09 -12.04 -9.42
CA ARG A 168 -7.08 -12.06 -7.95
C ARG A 168 -7.93 -10.94 -7.34
N LEU A 169 -7.91 -9.74 -7.91
CA LEU A 169 -8.75 -8.62 -7.46
C LEU A 169 -10.25 -8.84 -7.73
N GLU A 170 -10.61 -9.61 -8.75
CA GLU A 170 -11.99 -10.01 -9.03
C GLU A 170 -12.47 -11.11 -8.08
N GLU A 171 -11.60 -12.08 -7.77
CA GLU A 171 -11.84 -13.15 -6.79
C GLU A 171 -11.92 -12.64 -5.35
N HIS A 172 -11.21 -11.55 -5.03
CA HIS A 172 -11.20 -10.92 -3.71
C HIS A 172 -11.71 -9.47 -3.79
N PRO A 173 -13.03 -9.23 -3.66
CA PRO A 173 -13.63 -7.91 -3.88
C PRO A 173 -13.17 -6.79 -2.94
N LEU A 174 -12.51 -7.09 -1.83
CA LEU A 174 -11.95 -6.11 -0.90
C LEU A 174 -10.44 -5.96 -1.05
N ALA A 175 -9.82 -6.68 -1.98
CA ALA A 175 -8.38 -6.64 -2.18
C ALA A 175 -7.90 -5.28 -2.69
N LEU A 176 -6.68 -4.93 -2.29
CA LEU A 176 -5.99 -3.72 -2.72
C LEU A 176 -4.94 -4.03 -3.79
N ILE A 177 -4.44 -2.99 -4.45
CA ILE A 177 -3.14 -3.06 -5.11
C ILE A 177 -2.05 -2.72 -4.08
N GLY A 178 -1.10 -3.61 -3.87
CA GLY A 178 -0.01 -3.39 -2.91
C GLY A 178 0.77 -4.66 -2.60
N GLU A 179 2.06 -4.58 -2.26
CA GLU A 179 2.84 -3.34 -2.13
C GLU A 179 3.46 -2.95 -3.49
N VAL A 180 3.25 -1.71 -3.93
CA VAL A 180 3.80 -1.18 -5.19
C VAL A 180 4.51 0.14 -4.92
N GLY A 181 5.47 0.58 -5.72
CA GLY A 181 6.07 1.89 -5.46
C GLY A 181 7.40 2.15 -6.13
N LEU A 182 8.17 3.07 -5.55
CA LEU A 182 9.53 3.43 -5.97
C LEU A 182 10.50 3.39 -4.79
N ASP A 183 11.64 2.74 -4.98
CA ASP A 183 12.74 2.72 -4.02
C ASP A 183 14.07 3.04 -4.72
N LYS A 184 14.63 4.21 -4.42
CA LYS A 184 15.93 4.63 -4.94
C LYS A 184 17.12 4.05 -4.16
N ALA A 185 16.91 3.69 -2.88
CA ALA A 185 17.97 3.27 -1.98
C ALA A 185 18.26 1.77 -2.08
N PHE A 186 17.27 0.96 -2.46
CA PHE A 186 17.40 -0.49 -2.51
C PHE A 186 18.45 -0.96 -3.51
N ARG A 187 19.21 -1.98 -3.10
CA ARG A 187 20.20 -2.69 -3.91
C ARG A 187 19.82 -4.15 -3.98
N LEU A 188 20.02 -4.78 -5.13
CA LEU A 188 19.68 -6.19 -5.30
C LEU A 188 20.60 -7.06 -4.42
N PRO A 189 20.10 -8.12 -3.78
CA PRO A 189 20.94 -9.10 -3.12
C PRO A 189 21.93 -9.75 -4.10
N SER A 190 23.14 -10.03 -3.63
CA SER A 190 24.13 -10.82 -4.36
C SER A 190 23.66 -12.27 -4.51
N ALA A 191 24.23 -12.99 -5.47
CA ALA A 191 24.06 -14.44 -5.55
C ALA A 191 24.58 -15.12 -4.26
N TRP A 192 23.96 -16.23 -3.88
CA TRP A 192 24.47 -17.11 -2.82
C TRP A 192 25.87 -17.59 -3.18
N LYS A 193 26.82 -17.56 -2.23
CA LYS A 193 28.17 -18.09 -2.45
C LYS A 193 28.39 -19.37 -1.64
N GLY A 194 28.73 -20.47 -2.33
CA GLY A 194 29.13 -21.73 -1.68
C GLY A 194 28.10 -22.23 -0.66
N ASP A 195 28.57 -22.51 0.55
CA ASP A 195 27.76 -23.08 1.64
C ASP A 195 26.88 -22.06 2.39
N GLU A 196 26.91 -20.76 2.04
CA GLU A 196 26.08 -19.71 2.68
C GLU A 196 24.58 -20.00 2.60
N GLN A 197 24.15 -20.79 1.62
CA GLN A 197 22.76 -21.23 1.50
C GLN A 197 22.31 -22.09 2.69
N HIS A 198 23.23 -22.76 3.39
CA HIS A 198 22.92 -23.52 4.61
C HIS A 198 22.67 -22.64 5.83
N GLU A 199 23.08 -21.37 5.81
CA GLU A 199 22.82 -20.39 6.89
C GLU A 199 21.47 -19.66 6.71
N ARG A 200 20.76 -19.96 5.62
CA ARG A 200 19.42 -19.42 5.34
C ARG A 200 18.44 -19.85 6.43
N ASP A 201 17.67 -18.90 6.96
CA ASP A 201 16.54 -19.19 7.84
C ASP A 201 15.43 -19.93 7.06
N GLU A 202 15.21 -21.20 7.38
CA GLU A 202 14.17 -22.03 6.79
C GLU A 202 12.75 -21.54 7.13
N GLY A 203 12.58 -20.73 8.17
CA GLY A 203 11.30 -20.13 8.56
C GLY A 203 10.84 -18.99 7.64
N LEU A 204 11.75 -18.41 6.85
CA LEU A 204 11.43 -17.33 5.91
C LEU A 204 10.96 -17.86 4.56
N THR A 205 10.00 -17.17 3.97
CA THR A 205 9.53 -17.48 2.60
C THR A 205 10.63 -17.15 1.57
N PRO A 206 10.93 -18.06 0.62
CA PRO A 206 12.01 -17.85 -0.34
C PRO A 206 11.87 -16.62 -1.23
N GLY A 207 13.00 -16.09 -1.70
CA GLY A 207 13.05 -15.05 -2.73
C GLY A 207 13.18 -13.61 -2.21
N GLY A 208 13.23 -13.42 -0.88
CA GLY A 208 13.56 -12.16 -0.21
C GLY A 208 15.06 -11.86 -0.22
N ARG A 209 15.54 -11.04 0.73
CA ARG A 209 16.99 -10.83 0.89
C ARG A 209 17.63 -12.06 1.55
N GLU A 210 16.97 -12.65 2.53
CA GLU A 210 17.38 -13.88 3.21
C GLU A 210 18.78 -13.74 3.82
N GLY A 211 19.09 -12.57 4.38
CA GLY A 211 20.40 -12.27 4.98
C GLY A 211 21.54 -12.01 3.99
N ARG A 212 21.34 -12.20 2.67
CA ARG A 212 22.38 -12.02 1.65
C ARG A 212 22.98 -10.60 1.66
N LEU A 213 24.25 -10.53 1.27
CA LEU A 213 24.93 -9.25 1.03
C LEU A 213 24.27 -8.50 -0.13
N LEU A 214 24.28 -7.17 -0.05
CA LEU A 214 23.75 -6.34 -1.12
C LEU A 214 24.81 -6.09 -2.20
N SER A 215 24.44 -6.32 -3.45
CA SER A 215 25.24 -5.97 -4.63
C SER A 215 25.31 -4.45 -4.83
N PRO A 216 26.13 -3.92 -5.75
CA PRO A 216 26.10 -2.49 -6.10
C PRO A 216 24.97 -2.13 -7.10
N TYR A 217 24.15 -3.10 -7.50
CA TYR A 217 23.16 -2.91 -8.57
C TYR A 217 21.81 -2.46 -8.02
N HIS A 218 21.20 -1.50 -8.72
CA HIS A 218 19.88 -0.96 -8.43
C HIS A 218 19.00 -1.05 -9.68
N VAL A 219 17.68 -1.15 -9.51
CA VAL A 219 16.76 -1.00 -10.63
C VAL A 219 16.66 0.47 -11.02
N LYS A 220 16.86 0.78 -12.30
CA LYS A 220 16.77 2.14 -12.84
C LYS A 220 15.38 2.71 -12.60
N MET A 221 15.34 3.97 -12.16
CA MET A 221 14.10 4.62 -11.76
C MET A 221 13.03 4.74 -12.85
N PRO A 222 13.37 4.94 -14.15
CA PRO A 222 12.38 4.87 -15.22
C PRO A 222 11.66 3.51 -15.30
N HIS A 223 12.38 2.40 -15.09
CA HIS A 223 11.79 1.06 -15.10
C HIS A 223 10.83 0.87 -13.92
N GLN A 224 11.26 1.23 -12.70
CA GLN A 224 10.38 1.19 -11.53
C GLN A 224 9.10 2.03 -11.75
N THR A 225 9.24 3.22 -12.34
CA THR A 225 8.11 4.12 -12.65
C THR A 225 7.15 3.51 -13.65
N GLN A 226 7.65 2.83 -14.69
CA GLN A 226 6.83 2.14 -15.68
C GLN A 226 5.98 1.04 -15.04
N ILE A 227 6.61 0.18 -14.23
CA ILE A 227 5.93 -0.92 -13.52
C ILE A 227 4.91 -0.38 -12.52
N LEU A 228 5.27 0.65 -11.73
CA LEU A 228 4.34 1.31 -10.81
C LEU A 228 3.11 1.87 -11.54
N THR A 229 3.34 2.61 -12.62
CA THR A 229 2.27 3.26 -13.39
C THR A 229 1.25 2.25 -13.91
N ALA A 230 1.71 1.11 -14.40
CA ALA A 230 0.83 0.05 -14.90
C ALA A 230 -0.05 -0.56 -13.79
N GLN A 231 0.53 -0.80 -12.61
CA GLN A 231 -0.20 -1.34 -11.45
C GLN A 231 -1.23 -0.34 -10.89
N LEU A 232 -0.89 0.95 -10.83
CA LEU A 232 -1.82 1.99 -10.37
C LEU A 232 -2.99 2.21 -11.35
N ARG A 233 -2.75 2.08 -12.67
CA ARG A 233 -3.83 2.10 -13.67
C ARG A 233 -4.80 0.94 -13.45
N LEU A 234 -4.30 -0.26 -13.20
CA LEU A 234 -5.15 -1.42 -12.87
C LEU A 234 -6.03 -1.16 -11.63
N ALA A 235 -5.46 -0.56 -10.58
CA ALA A 235 -6.25 -0.13 -9.42
C ALA A 235 -7.33 0.90 -9.78
N GLY A 236 -7.01 1.89 -10.61
CA GLY A 236 -8.00 2.88 -11.07
C GLY A 236 -9.09 2.29 -11.96
N GLU A 237 -8.76 1.32 -12.81
CA GLU A 237 -9.73 0.65 -13.67
C GLU A 237 -10.74 -0.16 -12.87
N LEU A 238 -10.29 -0.80 -11.79
CA LEU A 238 -11.10 -1.66 -10.92
C LEU A 238 -11.64 -0.95 -9.67
N GLY A 239 -11.30 0.33 -9.46
CA GLY A 239 -11.70 1.10 -8.27
C GLY A 239 -11.10 0.60 -6.96
N ARG A 240 -9.90 0.01 -7.01
CA ARG A 240 -9.18 -0.54 -5.85
C ARG A 240 -8.33 0.53 -5.19
N ALA A 241 -8.26 0.50 -3.85
CA ALA A 241 -7.28 1.31 -3.13
C ALA A 241 -5.86 0.76 -3.38
N ALA A 242 -4.85 1.61 -3.21
CA ALA A 242 -3.46 1.25 -3.39
C ALA A 242 -2.62 1.55 -2.14
N SER A 243 -1.76 0.61 -1.73
CA SER A 243 -0.69 0.81 -0.75
C SER A 243 0.63 1.02 -1.48
N VAL A 244 1.25 2.19 -1.29
CA VAL A 244 2.33 2.69 -2.13
C VAL A 244 3.62 2.97 -1.35
N HIS A 245 4.68 2.26 -1.73
CA HIS A 245 6.04 2.40 -1.22
C HIS A 245 6.76 3.61 -1.82
N GLY A 246 7.51 4.34 -1.00
CA GLY A 246 8.28 5.49 -1.44
C GLY A 246 9.50 5.78 -0.59
N VAL A 247 10.67 5.31 -1.01
CA VAL A 247 11.95 5.52 -0.30
C VAL A 247 12.93 6.31 -1.16
N GLN A 248 13.33 7.49 -0.65
CA GLN A 248 14.27 8.42 -1.30
C GLN A 248 13.90 8.82 -2.75
N ALA A 249 12.62 8.65 -3.12
CA ALA A 249 12.10 8.91 -4.46
C ALA A 249 10.84 9.80 -4.44
N HIS A 250 10.57 10.52 -3.35
CA HIS A 250 9.27 11.18 -3.12
C HIS A 250 8.82 12.14 -4.23
N GLY A 251 9.74 12.90 -4.83
CA GLY A 251 9.43 13.79 -5.96
C GLY A 251 9.03 13.01 -7.21
N VAL A 252 9.83 12.01 -7.60
CA VAL A 252 9.55 11.13 -8.74
C VAL A 252 8.25 10.36 -8.52
N LEU A 253 8.00 9.91 -7.29
CA LEU A 253 6.77 9.23 -6.91
C LEU A 253 5.55 10.14 -7.09
N PHE A 254 5.63 11.39 -6.61
CA PHE A 254 4.57 12.37 -6.81
C PHE A 254 4.32 12.63 -8.29
N ASP A 255 5.37 12.82 -9.07
CA ASP A 255 5.28 13.04 -10.53
C ASP A 255 4.62 11.84 -11.23
N ALA A 256 5.00 10.61 -10.87
CA ALA A 256 4.44 9.39 -11.45
C ALA A 256 2.95 9.22 -11.14
N ILE A 257 2.55 9.41 -9.88
CA ILE A 257 1.14 9.29 -9.48
C ILE A 257 0.33 10.46 -10.07
N SER A 258 0.86 11.69 -10.04
CA SER A 258 0.14 12.86 -10.54
C SER A 258 -0.06 12.87 -12.05
N ALA A 259 0.85 12.26 -12.81
CA ALA A 259 0.67 12.03 -14.24
C ALA A 259 -0.58 11.20 -14.55
N LEU A 260 -1.03 10.32 -13.64
CA LEU A 260 -2.21 9.48 -13.84
C LEU A 260 -3.52 10.25 -13.73
N TRP A 261 -3.60 11.29 -12.91
CA TRP A 261 -4.83 12.07 -12.71
C TRP A 261 -4.86 13.40 -13.45
N LYS A 262 -3.93 13.63 -14.37
CA LYS A 262 -3.90 14.82 -15.20
C LYS A 262 -5.19 14.96 -16.01
N GLY A 263 -5.88 16.09 -15.87
CA GLY A 263 -7.19 16.33 -16.47
C GLY A 263 -8.38 15.87 -15.62
N HIS A 264 -8.13 15.32 -14.44
CA HIS A 264 -9.15 14.92 -13.47
C HIS A 264 -9.07 15.72 -12.17
N GLU A 265 -8.32 16.83 -12.14
CA GLU A 265 -8.16 17.67 -10.97
C GLU A 265 -9.48 18.32 -10.53
N LYS A 266 -9.69 18.40 -9.21
CA LYS A 266 -10.87 19.07 -8.63
C LYS A 266 -10.77 20.59 -8.81
N GLU A 267 -11.89 21.26 -9.10
CA GLU A 267 -11.92 22.72 -9.17
C GLU A 267 -11.64 23.32 -7.78
N VAL A 268 -10.56 24.09 -7.67
CA VAL A 268 -10.24 24.79 -6.41
C VAL A 268 -10.96 26.13 -6.40
N VAL A 269 -12.17 26.14 -5.86
CA VAL A 269 -12.95 27.37 -5.68
C VAL A 269 -12.22 28.30 -4.71
N SER A 270 -11.82 29.48 -5.19
CA SER A 270 -11.07 30.44 -4.35
C SER A 270 -11.85 30.84 -3.09
N ARG A 271 -11.14 31.10 -1.98
CA ARG A 271 -11.74 31.56 -0.71
C ARG A 271 -12.64 32.81 -0.89
N ARG A 272 -12.37 33.67 -1.87
CA ARG A 272 -13.23 34.83 -2.21
C ARG A 272 -14.55 34.40 -2.84
N LYS A 273 -14.52 33.42 -3.75
CA LYS A 273 -15.71 32.83 -4.39
C LYS A 273 -16.53 32.05 -3.35
N GLN A 274 -15.90 31.26 -2.48
CA GLN A 274 -16.55 30.60 -1.34
C GLN A 274 -17.24 31.59 -0.39
N LYS A 275 -16.60 32.72 -0.06
CA LYS A 275 -17.18 33.76 0.84
C LYS A 275 -18.32 34.55 0.20
N MET A 276 -18.37 34.63 -1.14
CA MET A 276 -19.51 35.21 -1.87
C MET A 276 -20.69 34.23 -1.95
N VAL A 277 -20.42 32.95 -2.19
CA VAL A 277 -21.44 31.87 -2.13
C VAL A 277 -22.06 31.78 -0.74
N ALA A 278 -21.24 31.80 0.32
CA ALA A 278 -21.71 31.74 1.72
C ALA A 278 -22.48 32.99 2.20
N ARG A 279 -22.43 34.12 1.49
CA ARG A 279 -23.21 35.33 1.81
C ARG A 279 -24.56 35.40 1.10
N GLY A 280 -24.83 34.49 0.16
CA GLY A 280 -26.03 34.48 -0.67
C GLY A 280 -26.80 33.16 -0.71
N ALA A 281 -26.40 32.16 0.08
CA ALA A 281 -27.07 30.86 0.14
C ALA A 281 -27.61 30.60 1.54
N GLU A 282 -28.90 30.89 1.74
CA GLU A 282 -29.73 29.92 2.46
C GLU A 282 -29.78 28.68 1.54
N ASP A 283 -29.39 27.52 2.09
CA ASP A 283 -29.51 26.19 1.47
C ASP A 283 -28.44 25.71 0.45
N PHE A 284 -27.15 25.83 0.78
CA PHE A 284 -26.11 25.04 0.09
C PHE A 284 -25.07 24.48 1.08
N SER A 285 -25.50 23.54 1.91
CA SER A 285 -24.63 22.74 2.77
C SER A 285 -24.73 21.26 2.40
N SER A 286 -24.04 20.87 1.33
CA SER A 286 -23.37 19.56 1.15
C SER A 286 -23.01 19.39 -0.33
N SER A 287 -21.93 20.02 -0.78
CA SER A 287 -21.37 19.77 -2.12
C SER A 287 -20.39 18.60 -2.03
N SER A 288 -20.92 17.39 -1.86
CA SER A 288 -20.32 16.23 -2.49
C SER A 288 -20.62 16.39 -3.97
N GLU A 289 -19.61 16.74 -4.78
CA GLU A 289 -19.71 16.61 -6.24
C GLU A 289 -19.74 15.11 -6.55
N GLU A 290 -20.90 14.51 -6.29
CA GLU A 290 -21.34 13.37 -7.05
C GLU A 290 -21.62 13.90 -8.45
N GLU A 291 -20.98 13.33 -9.47
CA GLU A 291 -21.52 13.44 -10.82
C GLU A 291 -22.93 12.84 -10.77
N GLU A 292 -23.95 13.69 -10.65
CA GLU A 292 -25.33 13.33 -10.90
C GLU A 292 -25.43 12.99 -12.38
N ASP A 293 -25.88 11.77 -12.71
CA ASP A 293 -26.00 11.34 -14.09
C ASP A 293 -27.00 12.26 -14.81
N GLU A 294 -26.70 12.70 -16.05
CA GLU A 294 -27.58 13.61 -16.83
C GLU A 294 -29.03 13.09 -16.94
N ASP A 295 -29.20 11.76 -16.87
CA ASP A 295 -30.48 11.08 -16.87
C ASP A 295 -31.30 11.33 -15.58
N ASP A 296 -30.63 11.45 -14.41
CA ASP A 296 -31.28 11.75 -13.12
C ASP A 296 -31.74 13.21 -13.07
N ILE A 297 -30.92 14.13 -13.59
CA ILE A 297 -31.27 15.55 -13.75
C ILE A 297 -32.48 15.71 -14.69
N TRP A 298 -32.53 14.93 -15.78
CA TRP A 298 -33.66 14.96 -16.72
C TRP A 298 -34.96 14.38 -16.14
N ALA A 299 -34.88 13.39 -15.25
CA ALA A 299 -36.03 12.82 -14.55
C ALA A 299 -36.62 13.78 -13.50
N GLU A 300 -35.76 14.51 -12.78
CA GLU A 300 -36.16 15.54 -11.81
C GLU A 300 -36.84 16.74 -12.49
N ILE A 301 -36.28 17.21 -13.61
CA ILE A 301 -36.86 18.32 -14.39
C ILE A 301 -38.24 17.96 -14.96
N ASN A 302 -38.48 16.67 -15.26
CA ASN A 302 -39.73 16.19 -15.86
C ASN A 302 -40.76 15.65 -14.86
N GLY A 303 -40.52 15.79 -13.55
CA GLY A 303 -41.53 15.49 -12.51
C GLY A 303 -41.90 14.01 -12.40
N GLN A 304 -41.03 13.09 -12.81
CA GLN A 304 -41.25 11.66 -12.60
C GLN A 304 -40.73 11.25 -11.21
N ALA A 305 -41.62 10.81 -10.34
CA ALA A 305 -41.27 10.40 -8.97
C ALA A 305 -40.23 9.26 -8.98
N PRO A 306 -39.14 9.33 -8.19
CA PRO A 306 -38.18 8.24 -8.12
C PRO A 306 -38.79 7.08 -7.34
N ALA A 307 -39.27 6.06 -8.06
CA ALA A 307 -39.62 4.77 -7.49
C ALA A 307 -38.40 3.84 -7.58
N ALA A 308 -37.53 3.83 -6.56
CA ALA A 308 -36.79 2.65 -6.07
C ALA A 308 -35.66 3.05 -5.11
N LYS A 309 -35.33 2.12 -4.20
CA LYS A 309 -34.19 2.14 -3.27
C LYS A 309 -32.89 2.65 -3.94
N PRO A 310 -31.98 3.32 -3.21
CA PRO A 310 -30.74 3.84 -3.79
C PRO A 310 -29.96 2.67 -4.41
N LYS A 311 -29.87 2.67 -5.75
CA LYS A 311 -28.96 1.78 -6.47
C LYS A 311 -27.56 2.26 -6.13
N GLN A 312 -26.69 1.37 -5.62
CA GLN A 312 -25.27 1.69 -5.49
C GLN A 312 -24.76 2.15 -6.86
N LYS A 313 -24.34 3.41 -6.98
CA LYS A 313 -23.78 3.97 -8.22
C LYS A 313 -22.61 3.09 -8.63
N LYS A 314 -22.65 2.58 -9.86
CA LYS A 314 -21.59 1.71 -10.41
C LYS A 314 -20.32 2.55 -10.53
N TYR A 315 -19.20 2.07 -9.98
CA TYR A 315 -17.92 2.75 -10.06
C TYR A 315 -17.54 3.05 -11.53
N LYS A 316 -17.20 4.31 -11.83
CA LYS A 316 -16.69 4.74 -13.13
C LYS A 316 -15.16 4.56 -13.13
N PRO A 317 -14.58 3.71 -14.02
CA PRO A 317 -13.14 3.51 -14.12
C PRO A 317 -12.37 4.81 -14.30
N LYS A 318 -11.25 4.96 -13.58
CA LYS A 318 -10.35 6.12 -13.66
C LYS A 318 -8.92 5.68 -13.96
N PRO A 319 -8.06 6.54 -14.52
CA PRO A 319 -6.66 6.20 -14.77
C PRO A 319 -5.80 6.12 -13.48
N PHE A 320 -6.36 6.43 -12.32
CA PHE A 320 -5.69 6.46 -11.01
C PHE A 320 -6.57 5.80 -9.94
N PRO A 321 -5.97 5.25 -8.86
CA PRO A 321 -6.72 4.67 -7.75
C PRO A 321 -7.59 5.73 -7.05
N PRO A 322 -8.83 5.40 -6.63
CA PRO A 322 -9.67 6.33 -5.87
C PRO A 322 -9.09 6.69 -4.49
N ARG A 323 -8.31 5.77 -3.89
CA ARG A 323 -7.72 5.90 -2.55
C ARG A 323 -6.30 5.38 -2.59
N ILE A 324 -5.35 6.14 -2.04
CA ILE A 324 -3.93 5.80 -2.03
C ILE A 324 -3.39 6.02 -0.63
N CYS A 325 -2.79 4.98 -0.03
CA CYS A 325 -1.98 5.09 1.16
C CYS A 325 -0.50 5.18 0.76
N LEU A 326 0.18 6.26 1.12
CA LEU A 326 1.63 6.30 1.10
C LEU A 326 2.11 5.63 2.39
N HIS A 327 2.60 4.40 2.26
CA HIS A 327 2.91 3.60 3.43
C HIS A 327 4.24 4.04 4.07
N SER A 328 4.33 3.86 5.39
CA SER A 328 5.46 4.27 6.24
C SER A 328 6.04 5.61 5.83
N PHE A 329 5.18 6.63 5.72
CA PHE A 329 5.52 7.86 5.00
C PHE A 329 6.72 8.56 5.65
N SER A 330 7.83 8.62 4.91
CA SER A 330 9.11 9.19 5.37
C SER A 330 9.50 10.50 4.66
N GLY A 331 8.61 11.04 3.82
CA GLY A 331 8.78 12.33 3.16
C GLY A 331 8.70 13.51 4.13
N SER A 332 8.93 14.73 3.63
CA SER A 332 8.76 15.95 4.44
C SER A 332 7.30 16.38 4.55
N ALA A 333 6.99 17.22 5.54
CA ALA A 333 5.68 17.86 5.66
C ALA A 333 5.29 18.66 4.41
N GLN A 334 6.27 19.21 3.68
CA GLN A 334 6.03 19.90 2.42
C GLN A 334 5.58 18.93 1.32
N VAL A 335 6.19 17.76 1.21
CA VAL A 335 5.77 16.71 0.27
C VAL A 335 4.36 16.23 0.62
N MET A 336 4.07 15.98 1.90
CA MET A 336 2.73 15.60 2.36
C MET A 336 1.67 16.63 1.94
N LYS A 337 1.96 17.93 2.07
CA LYS A 337 1.06 19.01 1.64
C LYS A 337 0.79 19.03 0.13
N GLN A 338 1.69 18.50 -0.71
CA GLN A 338 1.44 18.38 -2.14
C GLN A 338 0.36 17.34 -2.44
N TYR A 339 0.43 16.18 -1.77
CA TYR A 339 -0.60 15.13 -1.87
C TYR A 339 -1.94 15.55 -1.27
N LEU A 340 -1.92 16.43 -0.25
CA LEU A 340 -3.12 16.98 0.38
C LEU A 340 -3.69 18.21 -0.35
N HIS A 341 -3.14 18.59 -1.50
CA HIS A 341 -3.63 19.75 -2.24
C HIS A 341 -5.09 19.53 -2.67
N PRO A 342 -6.01 20.50 -2.50
CA PRO A 342 -7.45 20.30 -2.77
C PRO A 342 -7.79 19.88 -4.21
N ALA A 343 -6.91 20.19 -5.17
CA ALA A 343 -7.06 19.78 -6.57
C ALA A 343 -6.81 18.27 -6.78
N VAL A 344 -6.14 17.58 -5.85
CA VAL A 344 -5.86 16.14 -5.96
C VAL A 344 -7.17 15.36 -5.92
N PRO A 345 -7.48 14.57 -6.96
CA PRO A 345 -8.77 13.90 -7.03
C PRO A 345 -8.84 12.62 -6.20
N ALA A 346 -7.72 11.93 -6.01
CA ALA A 346 -7.62 10.75 -5.15
C ALA A 346 -7.67 11.13 -3.66
N THR A 347 -8.23 10.26 -2.83
CA THR A 347 -8.15 10.40 -1.37
C THR A 347 -6.81 9.85 -0.89
N MET A 348 -5.97 10.72 -0.33
CA MET A 348 -4.61 10.39 0.09
C MET A 348 -4.55 10.08 1.59
N TYR A 349 -4.06 8.89 1.94
CA TYR A 349 -3.77 8.45 3.30
C TYR A 349 -2.26 8.34 3.52
N PHE A 350 -1.85 8.43 4.77
CA PHE A 350 -0.46 8.27 5.21
C PHE A 350 -0.46 7.36 6.41
N SER A 351 0.17 6.20 6.28
CA SER A 351 0.40 5.32 7.43
C SER A 351 1.76 5.59 8.06
N PHE A 352 1.84 5.23 9.34
CA PHE A 352 3.06 5.31 10.11
C PHE A 352 3.26 4.03 10.91
N SER A 353 4.53 3.64 11.04
CA SER A 353 4.98 2.49 11.83
C SER A 353 6.13 2.90 12.75
N THR A 354 6.24 2.24 13.91
CA THR A 354 7.39 2.43 14.79
C THR A 354 8.67 1.95 14.10
N VAL A 355 8.62 0.77 13.46
CA VAL A 355 9.81 0.11 12.91
C VAL A 355 10.42 0.81 11.69
N ILE A 356 9.66 1.68 10.99
CA ILE A 356 10.22 2.47 9.89
C ILE A 356 10.37 3.94 10.29
N ASN A 357 9.30 4.59 10.77
CA ASN A 357 9.34 6.03 10.99
C ASN A 357 10.21 6.44 12.19
N LEU A 358 10.37 5.53 13.17
CA LEU A 358 11.10 5.81 14.42
C LEU A 358 12.41 5.02 14.54
N ALA A 359 12.78 4.22 13.53
CA ALA A 359 14.00 3.41 13.57
C ALA A 359 15.32 4.20 13.53
N THR A 360 15.27 5.50 13.23
CA THR A 360 16.47 6.35 13.22
C THR A 360 16.22 7.67 13.94
N PRO A 361 17.25 8.29 14.54
CA PRO A 361 17.10 9.61 15.16
C PRO A 361 16.56 10.67 14.18
N GLY A 362 16.91 10.56 12.90
CA GLY A 362 16.41 11.47 11.87
C GLY A 362 14.92 11.31 11.56
N GLY A 363 14.40 10.08 11.65
CA GLY A 363 12.97 9.78 11.50
C GLY A 363 12.18 10.25 12.72
N GLU A 364 12.66 9.88 13.92
CA GLU A 364 12.05 10.25 15.20
C GLU A 364 11.92 11.78 15.36
N ASN A 365 12.97 12.53 15.00
CA ASN A 365 12.95 14.00 15.07
C ASN A 365 11.92 14.65 14.13
N LYS A 366 11.59 14.02 12.99
CA LYS A 366 10.63 14.56 12.01
C LYS A 366 9.19 14.12 12.29
N PHE A 367 9.03 12.99 12.97
CA PHE A 367 7.74 12.35 13.18
C PHE A 367 6.66 13.27 13.79
N PRO A 368 6.94 14.08 14.85
CA PRO A 368 5.94 14.98 15.40
C PRO A 368 5.41 16.03 14.42
N GLU A 369 6.25 16.54 13.51
CA GLU A 369 5.83 17.52 12.50
C GLU A 369 4.93 16.85 11.45
N LEU A 370 5.26 15.64 11.03
CA LEU A 370 4.47 14.88 10.05
C LEU A 370 3.09 14.55 10.58
N VAL A 371 3.01 14.00 11.80
CA VAL A 371 1.73 13.65 12.44
C VAL A 371 0.88 14.91 12.63
N LYS A 372 1.45 16.04 13.08
CA LYS A 372 0.71 17.31 13.20
C LYS A 372 0.22 17.85 11.87
N THR A 373 0.98 17.65 10.79
CA THR A 373 0.63 18.12 9.45
C THR A 373 -0.46 17.27 8.80
N CYS A 374 -0.46 15.96 9.06
CA CYS A 374 -1.43 15.05 8.47
C CYS A 374 -2.85 15.30 9.02
N PRO A 375 -3.88 15.47 8.19
CA PRO A 375 -5.27 15.58 8.65
C PRO A 375 -5.70 14.36 9.44
N ASP A 376 -6.54 14.58 10.46
CA ASP A 376 -6.95 13.55 11.41
C ASP A 376 -7.66 12.37 10.75
N ASP A 377 -8.35 12.60 9.63
CA ASP A 377 -9.09 11.62 8.83
C ASP A 377 -8.26 10.96 7.71
N ARG A 378 -6.95 11.22 7.67
CA ARG A 378 -6.01 10.69 6.66
C ARG A 378 -4.84 9.90 7.27
N ILE A 379 -4.82 9.74 8.59
CA ILE A 379 -3.80 8.97 9.31
C ILE A 379 -4.23 7.51 9.38
N LEU A 380 -3.32 6.63 8.95
CA LEU A 380 -3.39 5.21 9.19
C LEU A 380 -2.21 4.81 10.09
N ILE A 381 -2.28 3.60 10.64
CA ILE A 381 -1.16 2.99 11.36
C ILE A 381 -0.87 1.61 10.79
N GLU A 382 0.36 1.17 10.93
CA GLU A 382 0.78 -0.15 10.49
C GLU A 382 1.94 -0.68 11.33
N SER A 383 2.15 -1.99 11.26
CA SER A 383 3.32 -2.62 11.88
C SER A 383 4.51 -2.69 10.93
N ASP A 384 4.28 -2.88 9.63
CA ASP A 384 5.29 -3.16 8.61
C ASP A 384 6.20 -4.36 8.97
N LEU A 385 5.63 -5.37 9.63
CA LEU A 385 6.35 -6.57 10.05
C LEU A 385 6.16 -7.76 9.12
N HIS A 386 7.15 -8.65 9.12
CA HIS A 386 7.15 -9.93 8.42
C HIS A 386 6.30 -11.03 9.12
N THR A 387 5.59 -10.70 10.21
CA THR A 387 4.78 -11.64 11.00
C THR A 387 3.45 -11.04 11.42
N ALA A 388 2.43 -11.90 11.57
CA ALA A 388 1.25 -11.61 12.37
C ALA A 388 1.41 -12.10 13.82
N GLY A 389 0.71 -11.46 14.77
CA GLY A 389 0.65 -11.90 16.17
C GLY A 389 1.16 -10.87 17.18
N GLU A 390 1.73 -11.34 18.29
CA GLU A 390 2.04 -10.51 19.46
C GLU A 390 2.98 -9.33 19.16
N ASP A 391 4.04 -9.54 18.38
CA ASP A 391 4.99 -8.46 18.08
C ASP A 391 4.35 -7.39 17.19
N MET A 392 3.54 -7.81 16.21
CA MET A 392 2.73 -6.92 15.37
C MET A 392 1.77 -6.09 16.24
N ASP A 393 1.03 -6.72 17.14
CA ASP A 393 0.14 -6.04 18.09
C ASP A 393 0.91 -5.02 18.97
N TYR A 394 2.10 -5.39 19.45
CA TYR A 394 2.93 -4.49 20.24
C TYR A 394 3.28 -3.21 19.48
N TYR A 395 3.76 -3.31 18.24
CA TYR A 395 4.14 -2.13 17.46
C TYR A 395 2.94 -1.29 17.03
N LEU A 396 1.77 -1.92 16.76
CA LEU A 396 0.52 -1.18 16.51
C LEU A 396 0.09 -0.36 17.73
N LYS A 397 0.18 -0.95 18.93
CA LYS A 397 -0.07 -0.24 20.18
C LYS A 397 0.89 0.92 20.37
N ASP A 398 2.19 0.69 20.17
CA ASP A 398 3.22 1.71 20.37
C ASP A 398 3.02 2.92 19.43
N ILE A 399 2.85 2.68 18.13
CA ILE A 399 2.65 3.78 17.17
C ILE A 399 1.33 4.52 17.42
N CYS A 400 0.26 3.81 17.80
CA CYS A 400 -1.00 4.42 18.18
C CYS A 400 -0.83 5.36 19.39
N LYS A 401 -0.14 4.92 20.45
CA LYS A 401 0.11 5.75 21.64
C LYS A 401 0.86 7.03 21.29
N LYS A 402 1.91 6.93 20.47
CA LYS A 402 2.72 8.09 20.04
C LYS A 402 1.89 9.08 19.20
N ILE A 403 1.06 8.59 18.28
CA ILE A 403 0.17 9.46 17.50
C ILE A 403 -0.83 10.17 18.39
N CYS A 404 -1.48 9.44 19.31
CA CYS A 404 -2.44 10.03 20.26
C CYS A 404 -1.78 11.11 21.13
N GLU A 405 -0.56 10.89 21.62
CA GLU A 405 0.20 11.89 22.38
C GLU A 405 0.43 13.18 21.56
N ILE A 406 0.91 13.04 20.32
CA ILE A 406 1.21 14.18 19.43
C ILE A 406 -0.07 14.95 19.06
N LYS A 407 -1.15 14.22 18.78
CA LYS A 407 -2.46 14.77 18.41
C LYS A 407 -3.27 15.26 19.60
N LYS A 408 -2.86 14.90 20.83
CA LYS A 408 -3.58 15.14 22.07
C LYS A 408 -4.96 14.48 22.10
N TRP A 409 -5.08 13.30 21.49
CA TRP A 409 -6.28 12.47 21.58
C TRP A 409 -6.21 11.61 22.83
N SER A 410 -7.38 11.31 23.42
CA SER A 410 -7.45 10.18 24.34
C SER A 410 -7.19 8.87 23.58
N LEU A 411 -6.74 7.80 24.26
CA LEU A 411 -6.48 6.53 23.59
C LEU A 411 -7.74 5.96 22.93
N SER A 412 -8.89 6.01 23.61
CA SER A 412 -10.16 5.53 23.06
C SER A 412 -10.56 6.31 21.80
N GLU A 413 -10.51 7.64 21.85
CA GLU A 413 -10.77 8.49 20.69
C GLU A 413 -9.81 8.19 19.54
N GLY A 414 -8.51 8.03 19.84
CA GLY A 414 -7.51 7.75 18.83
C GLY A 414 -7.74 6.42 18.12
N VAL A 415 -8.01 5.35 18.85
CA VAL A 415 -8.29 4.03 18.26
C VAL A 415 -9.56 4.07 17.40
N GLU A 416 -10.63 4.72 17.86
CA GLU A 416 -11.86 4.88 17.06
C GLU A 416 -11.61 5.65 15.76
N ARG A 417 -10.87 6.77 15.82
CA ARG A 417 -10.51 7.56 14.64
C ARG A 417 -9.68 6.74 13.66
N LEU A 418 -8.63 6.07 14.15
CA LEU A 418 -7.73 5.28 13.31
C LEU A 418 -8.46 4.10 12.66
N ARG A 419 -9.34 3.41 13.41
CA ARG A 419 -10.20 2.36 12.85
C ARG A 419 -11.11 2.91 11.75
N LYS A 420 -11.76 4.06 11.99
CA LYS A 420 -12.63 4.71 11.00
C LYS A 420 -11.86 5.11 9.75
N ASN A 421 -10.64 5.64 9.90
CA ASN A 421 -9.80 6.00 8.76
C ASN A 421 -9.42 4.76 7.93
N TYR A 422 -9.07 3.65 8.59
CA TYR A 422 -8.80 2.38 7.93
C TYR A 422 -10.06 1.85 7.21
N GLU A 423 -11.23 1.93 7.85
CA GLU A 423 -12.51 1.56 7.23
C GLU A 423 -12.77 2.37 5.96
N GLU A 424 -12.60 3.69 5.99
CA GLU A 424 -12.76 4.55 4.81
C GLU A 424 -11.69 4.26 3.74
N PHE A 425 -10.48 3.88 4.13
CA PHE A 425 -9.44 3.47 3.20
C PHE A 425 -9.80 2.17 2.46
N ILE A 426 -10.35 1.17 3.16
CA ILE A 426 -10.73 -0.12 2.54
C ILE A 426 -12.03 0.01 1.74
N PHE A 427 -13.08 0.59 2.32
CA PHE A 427 -14.43 0.57 1.75
C PHE A 427 -14.81 1.85 1.00
N GLY A 428 -14.11 2.96 1.26
CA GLY A 428 -14.53 4.29 0.83
C GLY A 428 -15.46 4.97 1.82
N PRO A 429 -15.79 6.26 1.56
CA PRO A 429 -16.75 6.99 2.37
C PRO A 429 -18.09 6.23 2.42
N ALA A 430 -18.72 6.25 3.59
CA ALA A 430 -19.99 5.58 3.86
C ALA A 430 -21.16 6.30 3.17
#